data_AF-A0A484XRZ2-F1
#
_entry.id   AF-A0A484XRZ2-F1
#
_cell.length_a   1.000
_cell.length_b   1.000
_cell.length_c   1.000
_cell.angle_alpha   90.00
_cell.angle_beta   90.00
_cell.angle_gamma   90.00
#
_symmetry.space_group_name_H-M   'P 1'
#
loop_
_entity.id
_entity.type
_entity.pdbx_description
1 polymer ?
#
loop_
_entity_poly.entity_id
_entity_poly.type
_entity_poly.pdbx_seq_one_letter_code
_entity_poly.pdbx_strand_id
1 'polypeptide(L)'
;MTISLLPAKLVGGGAVALAIGLGLLYMRSHYIYVGEATVQARWDQAENKRKAAQAKLQADATMRAAQLEREEREKDQLKQQEAERVAHEQAERDRAQAARDKQSAATVRGLRATIARLNAELDRMPGADQDTERGALADGTRTARELFGSCAGRYSEVASDTDRYRDQVVGLQAFVNDVCQAGGVAAPAN
;
A
#
# COMPACT_ATOMS: atom_id res chain seq x y z
N MET A 1 -98.25 -21.82 -60.74
CA MET A 1 -97.48 -21.55 -59.50
C MET A 1 -96.58 -22.74 -59.23
N THR A 2 -95.31 -22.64 -59.61
CA THR A 2 -94.29 -23.66 -59.42
C THR A 2 -93.63 -23.50 -58.04
N ILE A 3 -93.86 -24.42 -57.12
CA ILE A 3 -93.11 -24.51 -55.86
C ILE A 3 -92.26 -25.78 -55.93
N SER A 4 -90.97 -25.57 -56.13
CA SER A 4 -89.95 -26.58 -56.27
C SER A 4 -89.68 -27.23 -54.91
N LEU A 5 -90.05 -28.50 -54.75
CA LEU A 5 -89.73 -29.32 -53.59
C LEU A 5 -88.28 -29.83 -53.71
N LEU A 6 -87.35 -29.13 -53.07
CA LEU A 6 -86.00 -29.64 -52.83
C LEU A 6 -86.06 -30.83 -51.86
N PRO A 7 -85.35 -31.95 -52.12
CA PRO A 7 -85.45 -33.14 -51.30
C PRO A 7 -84.70 -32.96 -49.98
N ALA A 8 -85.41 -33.11 -48.86
CA ALA A 8 -84.92 -33.02 -47.48
C ALA A 8 -83.67 -33.89 -47.15
N LYS A 9 -83.33 -34.86 -48.01
CA LYS A 9 -82.14 -35.72 -47.87
C LYS A 9 -80.81 -35.03 -48.21
N LEU A 10 -80.83 -33.96 -49.02
CA LEU A 10 -79.63 -33.15 -49.29
C LEU A 10 -79.25 -32.24 -48.11
N VAL A 11 -80.24 -31.80 -47.32
CA VAL A 11 -80.03 -30.94 -46.15
C VAL A 11 -79.40 -31.71 -44.98
N GLY A 12 -79.82 -32.97 -44.76
CA GLY A 12 -79.25 -33.83 -43.71
C GLY A 12 -77.79 -34.21 -43.93
N GLY A 13 -77.39 -34.49 -45.18
CA GLY A 13 -75.99 -34.81 -45.52
C GLY A 13 -75.04 -33.63 -45.37
N GLY A 14 -75.49 -32.42 -45.74
CA GLY A 14 -74.72 -31.18 -45.59
C GLY A 14 -74.43 -30.83 -44.13
N ALA A 15 -75.41 -31.01 -43.23
CA ALA A 15 -75.25 -30.72 -41.80
C ALA A 15 -74.24 -31.66 -41.11
N VAL A 16 -74.24 -32.94 -41.47
CA VAL A 16 -73.27 -33.93 -40.95
C VAL A 16 -71.84 -33.61 -41.42
N ALA A 17 -71.67 -33.29 -42.71
CA ALA A 17 -70.36 -32.89 -43.24
C ALA A 17 -69.82 -31.61 -42.56
N LEU A 18 -70.69 -30.64 -42.27
CA LEU A 18 -70.35 -29.42 -41.54
C LEU A 18 -69.92 -29.71 -40.10
N ALA A 19 -70.67 -30.56 -39.38
CA ALA A 19 -70.33 -30.94 -38.01
C ALA A 19 -68.98 -31.66 -37.92
N ILE A 20 -68.70 -32.57 -38.87
CA ILE A 20 -67.40 -33.25 -38.97
C ILE A 20 -66.29 -32.25 -39.29
N GLY A 21 -66.51 -31.34 -40.24
CA GLY A 21 -65.54 -30.30 -40.61
C GLY A 21 -65.19 -29.38 -39.42
N LEU A 22 -66.20 -28.93 -38.66
CA LEU A 22 -66.00 -28.11 -37.46
C LEU A 22 -65.29 -28.90 -36.34
N GLY A 23 -65.62 -30.17 -36.15
CA GLY A 23 -64.96 -31.04 -35.17
C GLY A 23 -63.46 -31.24 -35.49
N LEU A 24 -63.12 -31.44 -36.77
CA LEU A 24 -61.73 -31.56 -37.23
C LEU A 24 -60.97 -30.24 -37.08
N LEU A 25 -61.59 -29.10 -37.38
CA LEU A 25 -61.00 -27.78 -37.17
C LEU A 25 -60.75 -27.50 -35.68
N TYR A 26 -61.69 -27.86 -34.82
CA TYR A 26 -61.56 -27.74 -33.37
C TYR A 26 -60.45 -28.64 -32.81
N MET A 27 -60.38 -29.90 -33.23
CA MET A 27 -59.27 -30.78 -32.83
C MET A 27 -57.93 -30.21 -33.30
N ARG A 28 -57.84 -29.77 -34.56
CA ARG A 28 -56.61 -29.18 -35.10
C ARG A 28 -56.18 -27.95 -34.30
N SER A 29 -57.10 -27.02 -34.01
CA SER A 29 -56.77 -25.83 -33.23
C SER A 29 -56.37 -26.18 -31.79
N HIS A 30 -57.05 -27.15 -31.18
CA HIS A 30 -56.72 -27.62 -29.84
C HIS A 30 -55.31 -28.23 -29.78
N TYR A 31 -54.93 -29.09 -30.73
CA TYR A 31 -53.59 -29.67 -30.77
C TYR A 31 -52.49 -28.64 -31.04
N ILE A 32 -52.76 -27.63 -31.89
CA ILE A 32 -51.82 -26.52 -32.12
C ILE A 32 -51.61 -25.73 -30.83
N TYR A 33 -52.69 -25.35 -30.15
CA TYR A 33 -52.62 -24.61 -28.90
C TYR A 33 -51.87 -25.37 -27.79
N VAL A 34 -52.17 -26.66 -27.61
CA VAL A 34 -51.46 -27.51 -26.63
C VAL A 34 -49.97 -27.64 -26.98
N GLY A 35 -49.65 -27.73 -28.27
CA GLY A 35 -48.27 -27.74 -28.77
C GLY A 35 -47.52 -26.44 -28.45
N GLU A 36 -48.11 -25.29 -28.78
CA GLU A 36 -47.55 -23.96 -28.49
C GLU A 36 -47.33 -23.76 -26.99
N ALA A 37 -48.34 -24.08 -26.17
CA ALA A 37 -48.24 -23.96 -24.71
C ALA A 37 -47.11 -24.84 -24.15
N THR A 38 -46.93 -26.05 -24.68
CA THR A 38 -45.86 -26.96 -24.26
C THR A 38 -44.48 -26.44 -24.65
N VAL A 39 -44.32 -25.89 -25.86
CA VAL A 39 -43.06 -25.30 -26.32
C VAL A 39 -42.72 -24.06 -25.49
N GLN A 40 -43.70 -23.18 -25.26
CA GLN A 40 -43.52 -21.98 -24.45
C GLN A 40 -43.11 -22.34 -23.02
N ALA A 41 -43.80 -23.29 -22.38
CA ALA A 41 -43.45 -23.73 -21.04
C ALA A 41 -42.02 -24.31 -20.95
N ARG A 42 -41.59 -25.09 -21.96
CA ARG A 42 -40.21 -25.61 -22.03
C ARG A 42 -39.19 -24.49 -22.24
N TRP A 43 -39.51 -23.52 -23.10
CA TRP A 43 -38.67 -22.36 -23.34
C TRP A 43 -38.49 -21.52 -22.07
N ASP A 44 -39.60 -21.20 -21.39
CA ASP A 44 -39.59 -20.42 -20.16
C ASP A 44 -38.82 -21.15 -19.05
N GLN A 45 -38.97 -22.47 -18.95
CA GLN A 45 -38.19 -23.27 -18.00
C GLN A 45 -36.69 -23.22 -18.30
N ALA A 46 -36.29 -23.35 -19.56
CA ALA A 46 -34.89 -23.25 -19.97
C ALA A 46 -34.33 -21.84 -19.73
N GLU A 47 -35.10 -20.81 -20.06
CA GLU A 47 -34.73 -19.41 -19.86
C GLU A 47 -34.56 -19.08 -18.37
N ASN A 48 -35.48 -19.54 -17.52
CA ASN A 48 -35.38 -19.36 -16.08
C ASN A 48 -34.14 -20.06 -15.50
N LYS A 49 -33.79 -21.25 -16.00
CA LYS A 49 -32.54 -21.93 -15.62
C LYS A 49 -31.31 -21.12 -16.01
N ARG A 50 -31.29 -20.57 -17.24
CA ARG A 50 -30.18 -19.70 -17.71
C ARG A 50 -30.04 -18.45 -16.85
N LYS A 51 -31.15 -17.74 -16.60
CA LYS A 51 -31.17 -16.54 -15.75
C LYS A 51 -30.70 -16.84 -14.33
N ALA A 52 -31.15 -17.95 -13.74
CA ALA A 52 -30.71 -18.36 -12.41
C ALA A 52 -29.20 -18.69 -12.37
N ALA A 53 -28.67 -19.36 -13.39
CA ALA A 53 -27.24 -19.64 -13.49
C ALA A 53 -26.42 -18.35 -13.65
N GLN A 54 -26.88 -17.43 -14.50
CA GLN A 54 -26.21 -16.14 -14.72
C GLN A 54 -26.23 -15.26 -13.46
N ALA A 55 -27.35 -15.22 -12.74
CA ALA A 55 -27.46 -14.48 -11.48
C ALA A 55 -26.47 -14.99 -10.43
N LYS A 56 -26.28 -16.31 -10.34
CA LYS A 56 -25.26 -16.91 -9.44
C LYS A 56 -23.86 -16.50 -9.83
N LEU A 57 -23.51 -16.60 -11.12
CA LEU A 57 -22.18 -16.19 -11.60
C LEU A 57 -21.90 -14.71 -11.34
N GLN A 58 -22.90 -13.84 -11.53
CA GLN A 58 -22.77 -12.42 -11.23
C GLN A 58 -22.60 -12.17 -9.72
N ALA A 59 -23.38 -12.84 -8.87
CA ALA A 59 -23.23 -12.74 -7.42
C ALA A 59 -21.85 -13.23 -6.94
N ASP A 60 -21.36 -14.34 -7.47
CA ASP A 60 -20.03 -14.86 -7.14
C ASP A 60 -18.92 -13.88 -7.61
N ALA A 61 -19.08 -13.29 -8.80
CA ALA A 61 -18.13 -12.32 -9.33
C ALA A 61 -18.09 -11.04 -8.49
N THR A 62 -19.24 -10.50 -8.07
CA THR A 62 -19.28 -9.30 -7.22
C THR A 62 -18.72 -9.57 -5.83
N MET A 63 -18.99 -10.74 -5.25
CA MET A 63 -18.42 -11.13 -3.96
C MET A 63 -16.89 -11.24 -4.02
N ARG A 64 -16.34 -11.85 -5.09
CA ARG A 64 -14.88 -11.92 -5.29
C ARG A 64 -14.27 -10.54 -5.50
N ALA A 65 -14.90 -9.68 -6.32
CA ALA A 65 -14.43 -8.31 -6.52
C ALA A 65 -14.41 -7.52 -5.20
N ALA A 66 -15.46 -7.65 -4.38
CA ALA A 66 -15.54 -7.00 -3.08
C ALA A 66 -14.50 -7.54 -2.07
N GLN A 67 -14.14 -8.83 -2.14
CA GLN A 67 -13.09 -9.42 -1.31
C GLN A 67 -11.71 -8.89 -1.72
N LEU A 68 -11.40 -8.88 -3.02
CA LEU A 68 -10.14 -8.35 -3.54
C LEU A 68 -9.95 -6.89 -3.14
N GLU A 69 -11.00 -6.07 -3.28
CA GLU A 69 -10.95 -4.66 -2.89
C GLU A 69 -10.68 -4.49 -1.38
N ARG A 70 -11.24 -5.35 -0.51
CA ARG A 70 -10.95 -5.33 0.93
C ARG A 70 -9.51 -5.70 1.21
N GLU A 71 -9.01 -6.75 0.60
CA GLU A 71 -7.61 -7.20 0.76
C GLU A 71 -6.62 -6.12 0.30
N GLU A 72 -6.93 -5.40 -0.80
CA GLU A 72 -6.11 -4.29 -1.27
C GLU A 72 -6.12 -3.12 -0.27
N ARG A 73 -7.29 -2.74 0.24
CA ARG A 73 -7.40 -1.69 1.26
C ARG A 73 -6.66 -2.07 2.54
N GLU A 74 -6.74 -3.32 2.97
CA GLU A 74 -5.99 -3.82 4.14
C GLU A 74 -4.48 -3.73 3.90
N LYS A 75 -4.00 -4.15 2.72
CA LYS A 75 -2.59 -4.01 2.35
C LYS A 75 -2.14 -2.55 2.36
N ASP A 76 -2.96 -1.65 1.84
CA ASP A 76 -2.63 -0.23 1.80
C ASP A 76 -2.64 0.42 3.19
N GLN A 77 -3.57 0.03 4.07
CA GLN A 77 -3.55 0.44 5.47
C GLN A 77 -2.30 -0.04 6.19
N LEU A 78 -1.89 -1.30 5.97
CA LEU A 78 -0.67 -1.84 6.56
C LEU A 78 0.57 -1.09 6.08
N LYS A 79 0.67 -0.78 4.78
CA LYS A 79 1.76 0.04 4.23
C LYS A 79 1.80 1.44 4.85
N GLN A 80 0.63 2.07 5.04
CA GLN A 80 0.55 3.38 5.67
C GLN A 80 1.01 3.34 7.14
N GLN A 81 0.55 2.36 7.92
CA GLN A 81 0.98 2.19 9.31
C GLN A 81 2.48 1.92 9.41
N GLU A 82 3.03 1.10 8.52
CA GLU A 82 4.46 0.83 8.46
C GLU A 82 5.26 2.09 8.10
N ALA A 83 4.80 2.85 7.10
CA ALA A 83 5.42 4.11 6.72
C ALA A 83 5.40 5.15 7.86
N GLU A 84 4.28 5.24 8.60
CA GLU A 84 4.16 6.10 9.78
C GLU A 84 5.12 5.67 10.89
N ARG A 85 5.23 4.36 11.16
CA ARG A 85 6.19 3.82 12.14
C ARG A 85 7.62 4.17 11.76
N VAL A 86 8.01 3.92 10.51
CA VAL A 86 9.36 4.22 10.01
C VAL A 86 9.64 5.72 10.08
N ALA A 87 8.68 6.57 9.69
CA ALA A 87 8.83 8.01 9.78
C ALA A 87 8.99 8.49 11.23
N HIS A 88 8.23 7.90 12.17
CA HIS A 88 8.36 8.22 13.59
C HIS A 88 9.72 7.82 14.14
N GLU A 89 10.14 6.58 13.90
CA GLU A 89 11.46 6.08 14.33
C GLU A 89 12.61 6.91 13.75
N GLN A 90 12.52 7.30 12.48
CA GLN A 90 13.53 8.16 11.86
C GLN A 90 13.57 9.54 12.53
N ALA A 91 12.41 10.16 12.77
CA ALA A 91 12.34 11.44 13.46
C ALA A 91 12.89 11.37 14.89
N GLU A 92 12.70 10.26 15.61
CA GLU A 92 13.29 10.06 16.92
C GLU A 92 14.81 9.92 16.85
N ARG A 93 15.34 9.14 15.91
CA ARG A 93 16.79 9.00 15.69
C ARG A 93 17.44 10.34 15.34
N ASP A 94 16.83 11.11 14.44
CA ASP A 94 17.34 12.43 14.04
C ASP A 94 17.34 13.42 15.21
N ARG A 95 16.29 13.42 16.05
CA ARG A 95 16.24 14.25 17.26
C ARG A 95 17.31 13.85 18.27
N ALA A 96 17.51 12.55 18.48
CA ALA A 96 18.52 12.04 19.39
C ALA A 96 19.95 12.41 18.91
N GLN A 97 20.21 12.28 17.62
CA GLN A 97 21.50 12.67 17.02
C GLN A 97 21.72 14.18 17.14
N ALA A 98 20.74 15.00 16.75
CA ALA A 98 20.84 16.45 16.86
C ALA A 98 21.04 16.92 18.32
N ALA A 99 20.47 16.22 19.30
CA ALA A 99 20.69 16.50 20.71
C ALA A 99 22.15 16.21 21.14
N ARG A 100 22.71 15.08 20.70
CA ARG A 100 24.12 14.72 20.95
C ARG A 100 25.08 15.73 20.31
N ASP A 101 24.81 16.13 19.07
CA ASP A 101 25.65 17.11 18.37
C ASP A 101 25.62 18.48 19.05
N LYS A 102 24.43 18.93 19.47
CA LYS A 102 24.27 20.18 20.25
C LYS A 102 25.03 20.11 21.58
N GLN A 103 24.96 18.98 22.29
CA GLN A 103 25.67 18.78 23.55
C GLN A 103 27.19 18.81 23.33
N SER A 104 27.70 18.09 22.33
CA SER A 104 29.12 18.07 21.98
C SER A 104 29.62 19.46 21.61
N ALA A 105 28.88 20.19 20.77
CA ALA A 105 29.22 21.55 20.38
C ALA A 105 29.21 22.51 21.59
N ALA A 106 28.26 22.36 22.52
CA ALA A 106 28.22 23.14 23.75
C ALA A 106 29.43 22.86 24.65
N THR A 107 29.81 21.60 24.81
CA THR A 107 31.01 21.19 25.56
C THR A 107 32.28 21.79 24.95
N VAL A 108 32.47 21.69 23.63
CA VAL A 108 33.64 22.27 22.94
C VAL A 108 33.69 23.79 23.11
N ARG A 109 32.55 24.48 22.97
CA ARG A 109 32.48 25.94 23.22
C ARG A 109 32.81 26.28 24.68
N GLY A 110 32.30 25.51 25.64
CA GLY A 110 32.58 25.68 27.06
C GLY A 110 34.07 25.54 27.36
N LEU A 111 34.71 24.48 26.86
CA LEU A 111 36.15 24.26 27.02
C LEU A 111 36.97 25.40 26.43
N ARG A 112 36.62 25.90 25.23
CA ARG A 112 37.29 27.06 24.63
C ARG A 112 37.12 28.34 25.46
N ALA A 113 35.93 28.58 26.01
CA ALA A 113 35.69 29.72 26.88
C ALA A 113 36.51 29.62 28.18
N THR A 114 36.63 28.43 28.77
CA THR A 114 37.49 28.19 29.93
C THR A 114 38.96 28.42 29.61
N ILE A 115 39.45 27.94 28.46
CA ILE A 115 40.82 28.19 28.00
C ILE A 115 41.07 29.69 27.85
N ALA A 116 40.17 30.42 27.18
CA ALA A 116 40.29 31.86 26.98
C ALA A 116 40.31 32.62 28.33
N ARG A 117 39.46 32.23 29.27
CA ARG A 117 39.45 32.80 30.63
C ARG A 117 40.78 32.55 31.35
N LEU A 118 41.28 31.31 31.35
CA LEU A 118 42.54 30.95 31.99
C LEU A 118 43.72 31.69 31.38
N ASN A 119 43.72 31.90 30.07
CA ASN A 119 44.75 32.68 29.38
C ASN A 119 44.67 34.18 29.75
N ALA A 120 43.46 34.74 29.87
CA ALA A 120 43.29 36.13 30.30
C ALA A 120 43.61 36.35 31.79
N GLU A 121 43.43 35.34 32.64
CA GLU A 121 43.83 35.39 34.05
C GLU A 121 45.35 35.37 34.20
N LEU A 122 46.01 34.54 33.38
CA LEU A 122 47.47 34.47 33.31
C LEU A 122 48.09 35.81 32.89
N ASP A 123 47.52 36.50 31.89
CA ASP A 123 47.98 37.82 31.44
C ASP A 123 47.88 38.91 32.51
N ARG A 124 46.97 38.76 33.48
CA ARG A 124 46.76 39.74 34.56
C ARG A 124 47.66 39.48 35.77
N MET A 125 48.43 38.39 35.78
CA MET A 125 49.23 38.01 36.93
C MET A 125 50.49 38.89 37.03
N PRO A 126 50.66 39.70 38.09
CA PRO A 126 51.74 40.67 38.20
C PRO A 126 53.10 39.96 38.34
N GLY A 127 54.09 40.38 37.54
CA GLY A 127 55.46 39.85 37.56
C GLY A 127 55.78 38.79 36.50
N ALA A 128 54.85 38.48 35.59
CA ALA A 128 55.13 37.64 34.41
C ALA A 128 56.10 38.31 33.41
N ASP A 129 56.21 39.63 33.47
CA ASP A 129 57.06 40.51 32.69
C ASP A 129 58.44 40.77 33.33
N GLN A 130 58.57 40.58 34.64
CA GLN A 130 59.80 40.87 35.40
C GLN A 130 60.70 39.64 35.60
N ASP A 131 60.17 38.43 35.40
CA ASP A 131 60.87 37.16 35.60
C ASP A 131 60.73 36.31 34.32
N THR A 132 61.81 36.24 33.53
CA THR A 132 61.79 35.71 32.16
C THR A 132 61.39 34.24 32.09
N GLU A 133 61.72 33.45 33.12
CA GLU A 133 61.27 32.05 33.25
C GLU A 133 59.76 31.94 33.50
N ARG A 134 59.17 32.86 34.29
CA ARG A 134 57.71 32.88 34.49
C ARG A 134 56.95 33.29 33.24
N GLY A 135 57.47 34.26 32.48
CA GLY A 135 56.91 34.66 31.19
C GLY A 135 56.92 33.49 30.18
N ALA A 136 58.06 32.79 30.05
CA ALA A 136 58.17 31.61 29.19
C ALA A 136 57.25 30.45 29.62
N LEU A 137 57.09 30.22 30.94
CA LEU A 137 56.15 29.21 31.45
C LEU A 137 54.70 29.61 31.13
N ALA A 138 54.34 30.89 31.28
CA ALA A 138 53.01 31.38 30.98
C ALA A 138 52.65 31.22 29.49
N ASP A 139 53.55 31.62 28.59
CA ASP A 139 53.39 31.44 27.15
C ASP A 139 53.30 29.96 26.76
N GLY A 140 54.18 29.11 27.32
CA GLY A 140 54.11 27.65 27.10
C GLY A 140 52.77 27.05 27.53
N THR A 141 52.20 27.53 28.64
CA THR A 141 50.89 27.06 29.14
C THR A 141 49.74 27.54 28.25
N ARG A 142 49.81 28.77 27.72
CA ARG A 142 48.86 29.30 26.74
C ARG A 142 48.89 28.47 25.45
N THR A 143 50.07 28.26 24.88
CA THR A 143 50.23 27.48 23.64
C THR A 143 49.76 26.04 23.82
N ALA A 144 50.07 25.41 24.96
CA ALA A 144 49.57 24.06 25.25
C ALA A 144 48.03 24.00 25.23
N ARG A 145 47.35 24.97 25.85
CA ARG A 145 45.88 25.01 25.88
C ARG A 145 45.26 25.24 24.50
N GLU A 146 45.86 26.11 23.69
CA GLU A 146 45.40 26.34 22.30
C GLU A 146 45.56 25.09 21.44
N LEU A 147 46.69 24.39 21.57
CA LEU A 147 46.92 23.09 20.93
C LEU A 147 45.89 22.05 21.39
N PHE A 148 45.60 21.96 22.69
CA PHE A 148 44.55 21.08 23.20
C PHE A 148 43.17 21.42 22.63
N GLY A 149 42.81 22.70 22.54
CA GLY A 149 41.54 23.15 21.95
C GLY A 149 41.43 22.85 20.46
N SER A 150 42.53 22.96 19.72
CA SER A 150 42.62 22.59 18.30
C SER A 150 42.52 21.07 18.10
N CYS A 151 43.27 20.29 18.88
CA CYS A 151 43.21 18.83 18.88
C CYS A 151 41.81 18.33 19.23
N ALA A 152 41.18 18.87 20.27
CA ALA A 152 39.81 18.51 20.65
C ALA A 152 38.80 18.80 19.52
N GLY A 153 38.98 19.94 18.81
CA GLY A 153 38.19 20.25 17.62
C GLY A 153 38.35 19.21 16.52
N ARG A 154 39.59 18.87 16.15
CA ARG A 154 39.88 17.86 15.13
C ARG A 154 39.34 16.47 15.50
N TYR A 155 39.44 16.07 16.77
CA TYR A 155 38.86 14.81 17.22
C TYR A 155 37.34 14.80 17.16
N SER A 156 36.67 15.91 17.48
CA SER A 156 35.21 15.99 17.34
C SER A 156 34.74 15.90 15.88
N GLU A 157 35.52 16.45 14.95
CA GLU A 157 35.25 16.35 13.50
C GLU A 157 35.45 14.92 13.00
N VAL A 158 36.54 14.25 13.39
CA VAL A 158 36.78 12.83 13.08
C VAL A 158 35.67 11.94 13.65
N ALA A 159 35.19 12.21 14.86
CA ALA A 159 34.08 11.48 15.45
C ALA A 159 32.80 11.63 14.62
N SER A 160 32.48 12.86 14.19
CA SER A 160 31.32 13.13 13.33
C SER A 160 31.44 12.44 11.96
N ASP A 161 32.62 12.45 11.35
CA ASP A 161 32.88 11.74 10.10
C ASP A 161 32.75 10.23 10.26
N THR A 162 33.24 9.68 11.38
CA THR A 162 33.14 8.25 11.69
C THR A 162 31.68 7.83 11.86
N ASP A 163 30.87 8.63 12.56
CA ASP A 163 29.43 8.38 12.69
C ASP A 163 28.75 8.39 11.31
N ARG A 164 29.09 9.37 10.45
CA ARG A 164 28.57 9.40 9.07
C ARG A 164 28.94 8.17 8.26
N TYR A 165 30.20 7.70 8.32
CA TYR A 165 30.62 6.49 7.61
C TYR A 165 29.96 5.23 8.18
N ARG A 166 29.79 5.17 9.50
CA ARG A 166 29.05 4.08 10.14
C ARG A 166 27.63 3.99 9.59
N ASP A 167 26.93 5.12 9.48
CA ASP A 167 25.57 5.16 8.94
C ASP A 167 25.52 4.73 7.47
N GLN A 168 26.50 5.14 6.65
CA GLN A 168 26.63 4.68 5.27
C GLN A 168 26.86 3.16 5.17
N VAL A 169 27.72 2.59 6.01
CA VAL A 169 28.00 1.15 6.04
C VAL A 169 26.78 0.37 6.50
N VAL A 170 26.09 0.83 7.55
CA VAL A 170 24.84 0.21 8.01
C VAL A 170 23.78 0.26 6.91
N GLY A 171 23.64 1.40 6.21
CA GLY A 171 22.73 1.54 5.07
C GLY A 171 23.09 0.59 3.92
N LEU A 172 24.37 0.44 3.60
CA LEU A 172 24.83 -0.49 2.56
C LEU A 172 24.60 -1.95 2.96
N GLN A 173 24.85 -2.32 4.21
CA GLN A 173 24.57 -3.66 4.71
C GLN A 173 23.07 -3.98 4.66
N ALA A 174 22.22 -3.03 5.04
CA ALA A 174 20.78 -3.17 4.93
C ALA A 174 20.34 -3.37 3.46
N PHE A 175 20.89 -2.56 2.54
CA PHE A 175 20.64 -2.70 1.10
C PHE A 175 21.07 -4.07 0.56
N VAL A 176 22.28 -4.54 0.91
CA VAL A 176 22.76 -5.86 0.49
C VAL A 176 21.88 -6.97 1.04
N ASN A 177 21.49 -6.90 2.31
CA ASN A 177 20.60 -7.89 2.91
C ASN A 177 19.24 -7.94 2.20
N ASP A 178 18.67 -6.78 1.88
CA ASP A 178 17.38 -6.69 1.16
C ASP A 178 17.47 -7.27 -0.25
N VAL A 179 18.44 -6.82 -1.06
CA VAL A 179 18.61 -7.27 -2.45
C VAL A 179 19.00 -8.75 -2.54
N CYS A 180 19.94 -9.20 -1.70
CA CYS A 180 20.40 -10.60 -1.75
C CYS A 180 19.36 -11.58 -1.19
N GLN A 181 18.56 -11.20 -0.18
CA GLN A 181 17.46 -12.05 0.28
C GLN A 181 16.29 -12.06 -0.71
N ALA A 182 15.95 -10.92 -1.32
CA ALA A 182 14.93 -10.87 -2.37
C ALA A 182 15.30 -11.72 -3.59
N GLY A 183 16.59 -11.82 -3.94
CA GLY A 183 17.09 -12.69 -5.01
C GLY A 183 17.12 -14.19 -4.68
N GLY A 184 17.16 -14.56 -3.38
CA GLY A 184 17.23 -15.95 -2.93
C GLY A 184 15.90 -16.70 -2.92
N VAL A 185 14.76 -15.99 -2.94
CA VAL A 185 13.41 -16.61 -2.94
C VAL A 185 12.98 -17.04 -4.34
N ALA A 186 13.73 -16.68 -5.39
CA ALA A 186 13.43 -16.97 -6.79
C ALA A 186 14.24 -18.16 -7.37
N ALA A 187 14.49 -19.21 -6.58
CA ALA A 187 14.98 -20.49 -7.11
C ALA A 187 13.77 -21.42 -7.36
N PRO A 188 13.30 -21.61 -8.60
CA PRO A 188 12.31 -22.64 -8.90
C PRO A 188 12.91 -24.03 -8.63
N ALA A 189 12.19 -24.84 -7.85
CA ALA A 189 12.49 -26.25 -7.70
C ALA A 189 12.47 -26.94 -9.07
N ASN A 190 13.60 -27.54 -9.46
CA ASN A 190 13.64 -28.57 -10.51
C ASN A 190 13.21 -29.91 -9.94
#